data_AF-A0A8H4B4R2-F1
#
_entry.id   AF-A0A8H4B4R2-F1
#
_cell.length_a   1.000
_cell.length_b   1.000
_cell.length_c   1.000
_cell.angle_alpha   90.00
_cell.angle_beta   90.00
_cell.angle_gamma   90.00
#
_symmetry.space_group_name_H-M   'P 1'
#
loop_
_entity.id
_entity.type
_entity.pdbx_description
1 polymer ?
#
loop_
_entity_poly.entity_id
_entity_poly.type
_entity_poly.pdbx_seq_one_letter_code
_entity_poly.pdbx_strand_id
1 'polypeptide(L)'
;MKDLQLMDFKELELHSFDNYADALKMIINIPSLNNYLKQNVIPIITDWPGQLFIRKIITYLKIQQSASNIPQVYKNFHPIIGPLHVALNSKETALIINYEFFKQLFHFVFGDKKKLAKKPKPWRINLLLELAQKAWQKIKKIILEKFGPYCKDTEYRMAIYLLDNIIPATLDIYAVLFRSGSYMEYIETIFRIWTFALKWSRKNYNKAPLAFLSDIFYWTDNNHPFNKSIKSFLVHFNDYYVENMHSRIRAYTTKYSTTDEIIREALVIGKL
;
A
#
# COMPACT_ATOMS: atom_id res chain seq x y z
N MET A 1 18.55 8.85 -1.28
CA MET A 1 18.55 7.70 -0.34
C MET A 1 19.74 7.79 0.62
N LYS A 2 20.09 8.98 1.12
CA LYS A 2 21.26 9.10 2.01
C LYS A 2 21.04 8.42 3.38
N ASP A 3 19.78 8.19 3.74
CA ASP A 3 19.38 7.61 5.03
C ASP A 3 18.76 6.20 4.87
N LEU A 4 18.98 5.53 3.73
CA LEU A 4 18.52 4.16 3.49
C LEU A 4 19.73 3.23 3.48
N GLN A 5 19.69 2.18 4.31
CA GLN A 5 20.71 1.16 4.33
C GLN A 5 20.07 -0.20 4.06
N LEU A 6 20.57 -0.91 3.03
CA LEU A 6 20.25 -2.33 2.85
C LEU A 6 20.97 -3.11 3.96
N MET A 7 20.22 -3.76 4.83
CA MET A 7 20.79 -4.57 5.91
C MET A 7 21.20 -5.96 5.40
N ASP A 8 20.31 -6.61 4.65
CA ASP A 8 20.49 -7.96 4.15
C ASP A 8 19.53 -8.23 2.99
N PHE A 9 19.80 -9.26 2.18
CA PHE A 9 18.99 -9.68 1.05
C PHE A 9 18.95 -11.19 0.97
N LYS A 10 17.76 -11.77 0.95
CA LYS A 10 17.57 -13.22 0.96
C LYS A 10 16.41 -13.60 0.05
N GLU A 11 16.61 -14.67 -0.72
CA GLU A 11 15.52 -15.31 -1.45
C GLU A 11 14.65 -16.14 -0.50
N LEU A 12 13.36 -15.85 -0.51
CA LEU A 12 12.34 -16.57 0.24
C LEU A 12 11.06 -16.59 -0.59
N GLU A 13 10.30 -17.68 -0.50
CA GLU A 13 8.99 -17.78 -1.17
C GLU A 13 7.96 -16.79 -0.57
N LEU A 14 8.14 -16.39 0.70
CA LEU A 14 7.28 -15.45 1.42
C LEU A 14 5.78 -15.81 1.35
N HIS A 15 5.47 -17.10 1.47
CA HIS A 15 4.10 -17.62 1.37
C HIS A 15 3.64 -18.37 2.63
N SER A 16 4.50 -18.49 3.64
CA SER A 16 4.21 -19.23 4.85
C SER A 16 4.57 -18.45 6.13
N PHE A 17 4.06 -18.96 7.24
CA PHE A 17 4.43 -18.50 8.58
C PHE A 17 5.95 -18.61 8.81
N ASP A 18 6.54 -19.76 8.45
CA ASP A 18 7.97 -20.03 8.67
C ASP A 18 8.86 -19.14 7.81
N ASN A 19 8.48 -18.87 6.55
CA ASN A 19 9.24 -17.96 5.70
C ASN A 19 9.30 -16.54 6.29
N TYR A 20 8.18 -16.04 6.83
CA TYR A 20 8.18 -14.72 7.47
C TYR A 20 8.90 -14.73 8.82
N ALA A 21 8.80 -15.82 9.58
CA ALA A 21 9.60 -15.97 10.80
C ALA A 21 11.10 -15.93 10.47
N ASP A 22 11.53 -16.57 9.38
CA ASP A 22 12.91 -16.55 8.89
C ASP A 22 13.32 -15.18 8.34
N ALA A 23 12.43 -14.46 7.66
CA ALA A 23 12.69 -13.08 7.23
C ALA A 23 12.93 -12.16 8.43
N LEU A 24 12.15 -12.31 9.51
CA LEU A 24 12.35 -11.56 10.75
C LEU A 24 13.65 -11.95 11.47
N LYS A 25 14.18 -13.17 11.26
CA LYS A 25 15.47 -13.59 11.83
C LYS A 25 16.60 -12.68 11.33
N MET A 26 16.54 -12.26 10.07
CA MET A 26 17.55 -11.37 9.48
C MET A 26 17.67 -10.06 10.27
N ILE A 27 16.56 -9.55 10.82
CA ILE A 27 16.55 -8.33 11.64
C ILE A 27 17.12 -8.60 13.05
N ILE A 28 16.67 -9.67 13.72
CA ILE A 28 17.10 -9.96 15.10
C ILE A 28 18.51 -10.57 15.19
N ASN A 29 19.07 -11.05 14.09
CA ASN A 29 20.46 -11.48 14.03
C ASN A 29 21.43 -10.30 14.10
N ILE A 30 20.94 -9.06 13.90
CA ILE A 30 21.71 -7.83 14.10
C ILE A 30 21.67 -7.46 15.59
N PRO A 31 22.80 -7.51 16.33
CA PRO A 31 22.80 -7.36 17.79
C PRO A 31 22.20 -6.04 18.28
N SER A 32 22.46 -4.94 17.57
CA SER A 32 21.92 -3.61 17.92
C SER A 32 20.40 -3.55 17.79
N LEU A 33 19.83 -4.12 16.72
CA LEU A 33 18.38 -4.17 16.50
C LEU A 33 17.68 -5.14 17.46
N ASN A 34 18.31 -6.29 17.75
CA ASN A 34 17.80 -7.22 18.75
C ASN A 34 17.73 -6.58 20.14
N ASN A 35 18.81 -5.89 20.56
CA ASN A 35 18.82 -5.15 21.82
C ASN A 35 17.78 -4.03 21.84
N TYR A 36 17.63 -3.29 20.73
CA TYR A 36 16.59 -2.27 20.59
C TYR A 36 15.19 -2.85 20.77
N LEU A 37 14.89 -3.99 20.12
CA LEU A 37 13.62 -4.69 20.20
C LEU A 37 13.28 -5.22 21.59
N LYS A 38 14.23 -5.32 22.54
CA LYS A 38 13.90 -5.75 23.92
C LYS A 38 13.02 -4.73 24.65
N GLN A 39 13.11 -3.45 24.28
CA GLN A 39 12.42 -2.35 24.96
C GLN A 39 11.58 -1.49 24.00
N ASN A 40 11.79 -1.61 22.69
CA ASN A 40 11.15 -0.78 21.68
C ASN A 40 10.45 -1.63 20.62
N VAL A 41 9.60 -0.96 19.82
CA VAL A 41 8.90 -1.55 18.68
C VAL A 41 9.57 -1.14 17.38
N ILE A 42 9.68 -2.08 16.43
CA ILE A 42 10.08 -1.79 15.05
C ILE A 42 8.85 -1.92 14.14
N PRO A 43 8.40 -0.82 13.49
CA PRO A 43 7.39 -0.91 12.46
C PRO A 43 7.95 -1.59 11.20
N ILE A 44 7.17 -2.49 10.61
CA ILE A 44 7.49 -3.15 9.35
C ILE A 44 6.46 -2.72 8.31
N ILE A 45 6.90 -1.92 7.34
CA ILE A 45 6.04 -1.44 6.28
C ILE A 45 5.99 -2.54 5.22
N THR A 46 4.81 -3.13 5.01
CA THR A 46 4.66 -4.27 4.08
C THR A 46 3.24 -4.33 3.53
N ASP A 47 3.12 -4.82 2.30
CA ASP A 47 1.84 -5.27 1.74
C ASP A 47 1.53 -6.72 2.21
N TRP A 48 0.44 -7.28 1.70
CA TRP A 48 0.14 -8.69 1.77
C TRP A 48 1.19 -9.52 0.99
N PRO A 49 1.65 -10.67 1.50
CA PRO A 49 1.15 -11.35 2.70
C PRO A 49 1.86 -10.98 4.01
N GLY A 50 2.80 -10.03 4.02
CA GLY A 50 3.51 -9.62 5.24
C GLY A 50 2.60 -9.07 6.31
N GLN A 51 1.56 -8.33 5.93
CA GLN A 51 0.49 -7.93 6.86
C GLN A 51 -0.16 -9.12 7.57
N LEU A 52 -0.33 -10.26 6.89
CA LEU A 52 -0.95 -11.44 7.48
C LEU A 52 0.02 -12.20 8.37
N PHE A 53 1.18 -12.58 7.82
CA PHE A 53 2.05 -13.55 8.49
C PHE A 53 2.76 -12.96 9.69
N ILE A 54 3.17 -11.69 9.65
CA ILE A 54 3.74 -11.01 10.82
C ILE A 54 2.71 -10.93 11.96
N ARG A 55 1.44 -10.60 11.65
CA ARG A 55 0.36 -10.61 12.65
C ARG A 55 0.10 -12.02 13.20
N LYS A 56 0.12 -13.05 12.35
CA LYS A 56 -0.01 -14.45 12.79
C LYS A 56 1.09 -14.85 13.76
N ILE A 57 2.34 -14.48 13.49
CA ILE A 57 3.49 -14.73 14.37
C ILE A 57 3.27 -14.09 15.74
N ILE A 58 2.88 -12.80 15.77
CA ILE A 58 2.62 -12.08 17.02
C ILE A 58 1.47 -12.73 17.80
N THR A 59 0.37 -13.07 17.13
CA THR A 59 -0.77 -13.75 17.76
C THR A 59 -0.40 -15.13 18.29
N TYR A 60 0.37 -15.91 17.53
CA TYR A 60 0.86 -17.21 17.96
C TYR A 60 1.70 -17.11 19.24
N LEU A 61 2.61 -16.14 19.33
CA LEU A 61 3.41 -15.87 20.52
C LEU A 61 2.56 -15.47 21.74
N LYS A 62 1.49 -14.68 21.52
CA LYS A 62 0.56 -14.32 22.60
C LYS A 62 -0.20 -15.53 23.14
N ILE A 63 -0.55 -16.49 22.28
CA ILE A 63 -1.29 -17.70 22.67
C ILE A 63 -0.36 -18.73 23.33
N GLN A 64 0.81 -18.99 22.74
CA GLN A 64 1.73 -20.05 23.18
C GLN A 64 2.74 -19.59 24.25
N GLN A 65 2.75 -18.30 24.60
CA GLN A 65 3.62 -17.68 25.61
C GLN A 65 5.06 -18.24 25.55
N SER A 66 5.61 -18.68 26.70
CA SER A 66 6.98 -19.17 26.86
C SER A 66 7.27 -20.52 26.20
N ALA A 67 6.25 -21.24 25.72
CA ALA A 67 6.39 -22.58 25.16
C ALA A 67 6.70 -22.58 23.65
N SER A 68 6.77 -21.39 23.02
CA SER A 68 7.05 -21.29 21.58
C SER A 68 8.55 -21.42 21.27
N ASN A 69 8.90 -22.14 20.20
CA ASN A 69 10.26 -22.16 19.63
C ASN A 69 10.64 -20.85 18.87
N ILE A 70 9.79 -19.83 18.92
CA ILE A 70 9.97 -18.57 18.21
C ILE A 70 10.51 -17.51 19.18
N PRO A 71 11.48 -16.67 18.76
CA PRO A 71 12.02 -15.61 19.61
C PRO A 71 10.93 -14.65 20.11
N GLN A 72 10.85 -14.49 21.44
CA GLN A 72 9.84 -13.61 22.08
C GLN A 72 9.92 -12.15 21.64
N VAL A 73 11.09 -11.71 21.18
CA VAL A 73 11.30 -10.36 20.63
C VAL A 73 10.44 -10.07 19.40
N TYR A 74 9.92 -11.08 18.71
CA TYR A 74 9.06 -10.89 17.53
C TYR A 74 7.73 -10.20 17.86
N LYS A 75 7.27 -10.25 19.11
CA LYS A 75 6.08 -9.52 19.57
C LYS A 75 6.22 -7.99 19.44
N ASN A 76 7.46 -7.52 19.32
CA ASN A 76 7.80 -6.10 19.22
C ASN A 76 7.98 -5.63 17.77
N PHE A 77 7.68 -6.48 16.77
CA PHE A 77 7.44 -6.01 15.41
C PHE A 77 6.00 -5.54 15.26
N HIS A 78 5.78 -4.50 14.45
CA HIS A 78 4.43 -4.01 14.16
C HIS A 78 4.22 -3.78 12.66
N PRO A 79 3.42 -4.62 11.97
CA PRO A 79 3.23 -4.49 10.53
C PRO A 79 2.27 -3.33 10.19
N ILE A 80 2.73 -2.42 9.33
CA ILE A 80 1.99 -1.24 8.84
C ILE A 80 1.81 -1.37 7.34
N ILE A 81 0.59 -1.10 6.84
CA ILE A 81 0.28 -1.24 5.43
C ILE A 81 1.12 -0.26 4.59
N GLY A 82 1.69 -0.76 3.49
CA GLY A 82 2.46 0.02 2.55
C GLY A 82 1.62 1.10 1.85
N PRO A 83 1.85 2.41 2.08
CA PRO A 83 1.05 3.47 1.48
C PRO A 83 1.18 3.54 -0.05
N LEU A 84 2.36 3.21 -0.61
CA LEU A 84 2.55 3.13 -2.06
C LEU A 84 1.74 1.97 -2.64
N HIS A 85 1.79 0.79 -2.01
CA HIS A 85 1.00 -0.35 -2.43
C HIS A 85 -0.51 -0.08 -2.37
N VAL A 86 -0.99 0.64 -1.34
CA VAL A 86 -2.39 1.09 -1.27
C VAL A 86 -2.74 1.96 -2.48
N ALA A 87 -1.90 2.94 -2.83
CA ALA A 87 -2.16 3.78 -4.00
C ALA A 87 -2.17 2.97 -5.30
N LEU A 88 -1.16 2.13 -5.53
CA LEU A 88 -1.05 1.34 -6.76
C LEU A 88 -2.24 0.39 -6.93
N ASN A 89 -2.56 -0.38 -5.89
CA ASN A 89 -3.66 -1.34 -5.94
C ASN A 89 -5.03 -0.66 -6.04
N SER A 90 -5.22 0.48 -5.38
CA SER A 90 -6.48 1.22 -5.46
C SER A 90 -6.69 1.84 -6.84
N LYS A 91 -5.66 2.44 -7.45
CA LYS A 91 -5.69 2.95 -8.84
C LYS A 91 -6.04 1.85 -9.85
N GLU A 92 -5.36 0.71 -9.75
CA GLU A 92 -5.64 -0.44 -10.62
C GLU A 92 -7.09 -0.92 -10.44
N THR A 93 -7.54 -1.07 -9.19
CA THR A 93 -8.89 -1.53 -8.88
C THR A 93 -9.95 -0.54 -9.38
N ALA A 94 -9.74 0.76 -9.21
CA ALA A 94 -10.62 1.82 -9.73
C ALA A 94 -10.80 1.72 -11.24
N LEU A 95 -9.71 1.49 -11.99
CA LEU A 95 -9.80 1.33 -13.44
C LEU A 95 -10.46 0.02 -13.86
N ILE A 96 -10.06 -1.12 -13.27
CA ILE A 96 -10.56 -2.44 -13.70
C ILE A 96 -12.07 -2.56 -13.46
N ILE A 97 -12.56 -2.06 -12.33
CA ILE A 97 -13.98 -2.13 -11.99
C ILE A 97 -14.81 -1.23 -12.90
N ASN A 98 -14.29 -0.06 -13.24
CA ASN A 98 -14.95 0.90 -14.11
C ASN A 98 -14.41 0.84 -15.54
N TYR A 99 -14.01 -0.36 -15.99
CA TYR A 99 -13.25 -0.52 -17.23
C TYR A 99 -14.01 0.01 -18.45
N GLU A 100 -15.32 -0.22 -18.54
CA GLU A 100 -16.09 0.25 -19.70
C GLU A 100 -16.18 1.79 -19.75
N PHE A 101 -16.26 2.47 -18.59
CA PHE A 101 -16.13 3.94 -18.51
C PHE A 101 -14.77 4.41 -19.04
N PHE A 102 -13.68 3.82 -18.52
CA PHE A 102 -12.33 4.20 -18.94
C PHE A 102 -12.00 3.83 -20.37
N LYS A 103 -12.61 2.77 -20.91
CA LYS A 103 -12.52 2.40 -22.32
C LYS A 103 -13.19 3.43 -23.22
N GLN A 104 -14.38 3.92 -22.86
CA GLN A 104 -15.03 5.01 -23.59
C GLN A 104 -14.17 6.28 -23.56
N LEU A 105 -13.67 6.68 -22.39
CA LEU A 105 -12.74 7.81 -22.26
C LEU A 105 -11.48 7.61 -23.13
N PHE A 106 -10.90 6.40 -23.09
CA PHE A 106 -9.70 6.08 -23.86
C PHE A 106 -9.96 6.17 -25.38
N HIS A 107 -11.06 5.60 -25.89
CA HIS A 107 -11.37 5.68 -27.31
C HIS A 107 -11.71 7.10 -27.76
N PHE A 108 -12.40 7.87 -26.91
CA PHE A 108 -12.67 9.29 -27.20
C PHE A 108 -11.38 10.09 -27.36
N VAL A 109 -10.38 9.88 -26.49
CA VAL A 109 -9.12 10.64 -26.50
C VAL A 109 -8.12 10.12 -27.54
N PHE A 110 -8.01 8.80 -27.73
CA PHE A 110 -6.95 8.18 -28.53
C PHE A 110 -7.43 7.56 -29.85
N GLY A 111 -8.75 7.55 -30.10
CA GLY A 111 -9.41 7.00 -31.28
C GLY A 111 -9.89 5.55 -31.11
N ASP A 112 -11.05 5.24 -31.69
CA ASP A 112 -11.76 3.96 -31.55
C ASP A 112 -10.98 2.73 -32.05
N LYS A 113 -10.02 2.93 -32.96
CA LYS A 113 -9.16 1.86 -33.47
C LYS A 113 -8.09 1.43 -32.46
N LYS A 114 -7.83 2.21 -31.42
CA LYS A 114 -6.82 1.89 -30.39
C LYS A 114 -7.39 0.94 -29.36
N LYS A 115 -6.63 -0.08 -28.97
CA LYS A 115 -7.05 -1.05 -27.95
C LYS A 115 -6.56 -0.66 -26.56
N LEU A 116 -7.49 -0.47 -25.63
CA LEU A 116 -7.17 -0.50 -24.20
C LEU A 116 -7.01 -1.96 -23.75
N ALA A 117 -5.92 -2.27 -23.05
CA ALA A 117 -5.71 -3.60 -22.49
C ALA A 117 -6.59 -3.78 -21.25
N LYS A 118 -7.10 -5.00 -20.99
CA LYS A 118 -7.89 -5.30 -19.79
C LYS A 118 -7.14 -5.05 -18.47
N LYS A 119 -5.80 -5.15 -18.51
CA LYS A 119 -4.90 -4.70 -17.44
C LYS A 119 -3.87 -3.73 -18.04
N PRO A 120 -4.17 -2.42 -18.08
CA PRO A 120 -3.24 -1.44 -18.62
C PRO A 120 -1.97 -1.33 -17.77
N LYS A 121 -0.87 -0.87 -18.36
CA LYS A 121 0.35 -0.54 -17.61
C LYS A 121 0.08 0.57 -16.59
N PRO A 122 0.79 0.62 -15.44
CA PRO A 122 0.55 1.61 -14.38
C PRO A 122 0.51 3.07 -14.86
N TRP A 123 1.41 3.47 -15.76
CA TRP A 123 1.42 4.83 -16.31
C TRP A 123 0.15 5.15 -17.10
N ARG A 124 -0.44 4.16 -17.79
CA ARG A 124 -1.68 4.34 -18.56
C ARG A 124 -2.89 4.40 -17.63
N ILE A 125 -2.89 3.64 -16.54
CA ILE A 125 -3.89 3.75 -15.48
C ILE A 125 -3.85 5.17 -14.91
N ASN A 126 -2.67 5.65 -14.52
CA ASN A 126 -2.52 6.99 -13.95
C ASN A 126 -2.98 8.08 -14.93
N LEU A 127 -2.60 7.98 -16.21
CA LEU A 127 -3.04 8.92 -17.26
C LEU A 127 -4.56 8.99 -17.37
N LEU A 128 -5.25 7.85 -17.41
CA LEU A 128 -6.71 7.81 -17.56
C LEU A 128 -7.44 8.35 -16.33
N LEU A 129 -6.94 8.06 -15.13
CA LEU A 129 -7.48 8.62 -13.88
C LEU A 129 -7.30 10.14 -13.84
N GLU A 130 -6.12 10.65 -14.20
CA GLU A 130 -5.84 12.09 -14.27
C GLU A 130 -6.71 12.80 -15.32
N LEU A 131 -6.86 12.21 -16.52
CA LEU A 131 -7.73 12.75 -17.56
C LEU A 131 -9.18 12.83 -17.09
N ALA A 132 -9.68 11.77 -16.47
CA ALA A 132 -11.03 11.75 -15.90
C ALA A 132 -11.20 12.82 -14.81
N GLN A 133 -10.25 12.93 -13.89
CA GLN A 133 -10.29 13.93 -12.82
C GLN A 133 -10.29 15.36 -13.35
N LYS A 134 -9.39 15.68 -14.29
CA LYS A 134 -9.27 17.01 -14.87
C LYS A 134 -10.48 17.37 -15.74
N ALA A 135 -11.01 16.42 -16.51
CA ALA A 135 -12.22 16.64 -17.28
C ALA A 135 -13.42 16.88 -16.35
N TRP A 136 -13.56 16.05 -15.31
CA TRP A 136 -14.63 16.18 -14.34
C TRP A 136 -14.62 17.54 -13.64
N GLN A 137 -13.45 18.01 -13.19
CA GLN A 137 -13.31 19.35 -12.59
C GLN A 137 -13.84 20.49 -13.49
N LYS A 138 -13.76 20.34 -14.82
CA LYS A 138 -14.26 21.34 -15.77
C LYS A 138 -15.76 21.28 -15.99
N ILE A 139 -16.35 20.08 -16.00
CA ILE A 139 -17.76 19.89 -16.37
C ILE A 139 -18.68 19.67 -15.17
N LYS A 140 -18.12 19.43 -13.97
CA LYS A 140 -18.88 19.08 -12.75
C LYS A 140 -20.05 20.01 -12.49
N LYS A 141 -19.80 21.32 -12.52
CA LYS A 141 -20.83 22.34 -12.27
C LYS A 141 -22.02 22.19 -13.23
N ILE A 142 -21.74 22.10 -14.54
CA ILE A 142 -22.76 21.98 -15.59
C ILE A 142 -23.57 20.68 -15.42
N ILE A 143 -22.91 19.57 -15.10
CA ILE A 143 -23.58 18.29 -14.88
C ILE A 143 -24.47 18.34 -13.64
N LEU A 144 -23.97 18.86 -12.51
CA LEU A 144 -24.75 18.98 -11.28
C LEU A 144 -25.95 19.93 -11.43
N GLU A 145 -25.82 21.01 -12.19
CA GLU A 145 -26.93 21.93 -12.49
C GLU A 145 -28.01 21.26 -13.35
N LYS A 146 -27.60 20.43 -14.32
CA LYS A 146 -28.53 19.76 -15.25
C LYS A 146 -29.32 18.62 -14.60
N PHE A 147 -28.68 17.80 -13.78
CA PHE A 147 -29.30 16.62 -13.18
C PHE A 147 -29.74 16.85 -11.73
N GLY A 148 -29.24 17.90 -11.09
CA GLY A 148 -29.46 18.19 -9.67
C GLY A 148 -28.59 17.32 -8.74
N PRO A 149 -28.30 17.79 -7.51
CA PRO A 149 -27.52 17.04 -6.53
C PRO A 149 -28.28 15.82 -5.96
N TYR A 150 -29.61 15.79 -6.10
CA TYR A 150 -30.47 14.75 -5.51
C TYR A 150 -30.99 13.71 -6.51
N CYS A 151 -30.46 13.68 -7.73
CA CYS A 151 -30.84 12.67 -8.72
C CYS A 151 -30.70 11.26 -8.14
N LYS A 152 -31.78 10.47 -8.24
CA LYS A 152 -31.86 9.10 -7.68
C LYS A 152 -31.39 8.03 -8.64
N ASP A 153 -31.12 8.39 -9.90
CA ASP A 153 -30.63 7.46 -10.91
C ASP A 153 -29.33 6.78 -10.48
N THR A 154 -29.29 5.47 -10.63
CA THR A 154 -28.20 4.63 -10.13
C THR A 154 -26.92 4.86 -10.90
N GLU A 155 -27.01 4.98 -12.24
CA GLU A 155 -25.83 5.16 -13.10
C GLU A 155 -25.20 6.53 -12.85
N TYR A 156 -26.03 7.57 -12.75
CA TYR A 156 -25.60 8.91 -12.38
C TYR A 156 -24.89 8.90 -11.02
N ARG A 157 -25.49 8.30 -9.99
CA ARG A 157 -24.86 8.22 -8.66
C ARG A 157 -23.55 7.46 -8.66
N MET A 158 -23.45 6.38 -9.44
CA MET A 158 -22.21 5.64 -9.60
C MET A 158 -21.13 6.46 -10.30
N ALA A 159 -21.49 7.19 -11.35
CA ALA A 159 -20.56 8.08 -12.06
C ALA A 159 -20.06 9.21 -11.13
N ILE A 160 -20.96 9.87 -10.39
CA ILE A 160 -20.58 10.88 -9.40
C ILE A 160 -19.69 10.27 -8.32
N TYR A 161 -20.04 9.09 -7.78
CA TYR A 161 -19.21 8.43 -6.77
C TYR A 161 -17.80 8.10 -7.29
N LEU A 162 -17.68 7.61 -8.52
CA LEU A 162 -16.39 7.37 -9.17
C LEU A 162 -15.58 8.66 -9.28
N LEU A 163 -16.17 9.71 -9.84
CA LEU A 163 -15.48 10.95 -10.20
C LEU A 163 -15.20 11.88 -9.00
N ASP A 164 -16.10 11.95 -8.01
CA ASP A 164 -15.93 12.79 -6.82
C ASP A 164 -15.19 12.11 -5.68
N ASN A 165 -15.23 10.77 -5.60
CA ASN A 165 -14.69 10.06 -4.43
C ASN A 165 -13.56 9.10 -4.81
N ILE A 166 -13.81 8.12 -5.68
CA ILE A 166 -12.82 7.05 -5.94
C ILE A 166 -11.58 7.62 -6.63
N ILE A 167 -11.75 8.32 -7.76
CA ILE A 167 -10.62 8.80 -8.55
C ILE A 167 -9.70 9.73 -7.72
N PRO A 168 -10.21 10.80 -7.07
CA PRO A 168 -9.38 11.64 -6.19
C PRO A 168 -8.69 10.84 -5.09
N ALA A 169 -9.43 9.97 -4.38
CA ALA A 169 -8.86 9.19 -3.29
C ALA A 169 -7.66 8.34 -3.76
N THR A 170 -7.79 7.67 -4.91
CA THR A 170 -6.70 6.83 -5.43
C THR A 170 -5.51 7.62 -5.98
N LEU A 171 -5.74 8.82 -6.54
CA LEU A 171 -4.67 9.69 -7.04
C LEU A 171 -3.88 10.33 -5.88
N ASP A 172 -4.61 10.84 -4.89
CA ASP A 172 -4.05 11.73 -3.86
C ASP A 172 -3.46 10.97 -2.66
N ILE A 173 -3.98 9.77 -2.32
CA ILE A 173 -3.62 9.05 -1.08
C ILE A 173 -2.12 8.97 -0.84
N TYR A 174 -1.33 8.64 -1.86
CA TYR A 174 0.12 8.59 -1.75
C TYR A 174 0.78 9.90 -2.16
N ALA A 175 0.47 10.38 -3.38
CA ALA A 175 1.21 11.46 -4.02
C ALA A 175 1.07 12.81 -3.30
N VAL A 176 -0.08 13.03 -2.65
CA VAL A 176 -0.42 14.27 -1.95
C VAL A 176 -0.51 14.02 -0.45
N LEU A 177 -1.44 13.17 0.00
CA LEU A 177 -1.82 13.08 1.42
C LEU A 177 -0.72 12.44 2.27
N PHE A 178 -0.24 11.25 1.88
CA PHE A 178 0.85 10.58 2.59
C PHE A 178 2.13 11.42 2.54
N ARG A 179 2.55 11.85 1.34
CA ARG A 179 3.83 12.58 1.14
C ARG A 179 3.89 13.95 1.80
N SER A 180 2.75 14.61 2.02
CA SER A 180 2.69 15.88 2.77
C SER A 180 2.57 15.69 4.28
N GLY A 181 2.34 14.46 4.76
CA GLY A 181 2.07 14.21 6.17
C GLY A 181 0.67 14.63 6.62
N SER A 182 -0.28 14.78 5.68
CA SER A 182 -1.67 15.18 5.96
C SER A 182 -2.43 14.03 6.64
N TYR A 183 -2.17 13.84 7.94
CA TYR A 183 -2.57 12.64 8.68
C TYR A 183 -4.09 12.41 8.67
N MET A 184 -4.88 13.41 8.99
CA MET A 184 -6.34 13.25 9.11
C MET A 184 -6.96 12.87 7.77
N GLU A 185 -6.59 13.59 6.72
CA GLU A 185 -7.05 13.38 5.35
C GLU A 185 -6.55 12.05 4.80
N TYR A 186 -5.32 11.64 5.14
CA TYR A 186 -4.78 10.33 4.79
C TYR A 186 -5.61 9.20 5.41
N ILE A 187 -5.88 9.25 6.71
CA ILE A 187 -6.69 8.22 7.40
C ILE A 187 -8.12 8.18 6.85
N GLU A 188 -8.75 9.33 6.63
CA GLU A 188 -10.08 9.40 6.02
C GLU A 188 -10.08 8.80 4.61
N THR A 189 -9.02 9.07 3.83
CA THR A 189 -8.89 8.53 2.47
C THR A 189 -8.61 7.03 2.47
N ILE A 190 -7.84 6.51 3.44
CA ILE A 190 -7.70 5.06 3.65
C ILE A 190 -9.06 4.41 3.94
N PHE A 191 -9.89 5.03 4.78
CA PHE A 191 -11.26 4.55 5.03
C PHE A 191 -12.09 4.54 3.75
N ARG A 192 -12.07 5.62 2.95
CA ARG A 192 -12.76 5.67 1.66
C ARG A 192 -12.29 4.57 0.71
N ILE A 193 -10.97 4.38 0.56
CA ILE A 193 -10.39 3.30 -0.26
C ILE A 193 -10.82 1.93 0.25
N TRP A 194 -10.84 1.73 1.58
CA TRP A 194 -11.28 0.47 2.18
C TRP A 194 -12.76 0.19 1.87
N THR A 195 -13.66 1.16 2.02
CA THR A 195 -15.09 0.96 1.70
C THR A 195 -15.30 0.53 0.24
N PHE A 196 -14.54 1.13 -0.68
CA PHE A 196 -14.52 0.76 -2.09
C PHE A 196 -13.97 -0.67 -2.29
N ALA A 197 -12.84 -1.00 -1.66
CA ALA A 197 -12.24 -2.34 -1.74
C ALA A 197 -13.16 -3.42 -1.14
N LEU A 198 -13.87 -3.10 -0.05
CA LEU A 198 -14.86 -3.98 0.59
C LEU A 198 -16.05 -4.22 -0.32
N LYS A 199 -16.66 -3.16 -0.87
CA LYS A 199 -17.82 -3.24 -1.78
C LYS A 199 -17.57 -4.21 -2.94
N TRP A 200 -16.35 -4.23 -3.45
CA TRP A 200 -15.98 -5.03 -4.61
C TRP A 200 -15.20 -6.29 -4.28
N SER A 201 -15.18 -6.71 -3.01
CA SER A 201 -14.51 -7.93 -2.55
C SER A 201 -13.06 -8.03 -3.01
N ARG A 202 -12.34 -6.89 -3.07
CA ARG A 202 -10.95 -6.87 -3.52
C ARG A 202 -10.11 -7.70 -2.55
N LYS A 203 -9.61 -8.83 -3.04
CA LYS A 203 -8.78 -9.77 -2.26
C LYS A 203 -7.65 -9.01 -1.54
N ASN A 204 -7.48 -9.31 -0.25
CA ASN A 204 -6.51 -8.73 0.69
C ASN A 204 -6.80 -7.27 1.09
N TYR A 205 -7.14 -6.40 0.14
CA TYR A 205 -7.40 -4.98 0.39
C TYR A 205 -8.77 -4.68 1.01
N ASN A 206 -9.68 -5.65 1.03
CA ASN A 206 -10.86 -5.61 1.90
C ASN A 206 -10.52 -5.81 3.39
N LYS A 207 -9.30 -6.27 3.72
CA LYS A 207 -8.83 -6.57 5.08
C LYS A 207 -7.66 -5.70 5.53
N ALA A 208 -6.63 -5.51 4.70
CA ALA A 208 -5.38 -4.86 5.13
C ALA A 208 -5.56 -3.39 5.54
N PRO A 209 -6.26 -2.53 4.76
CA PRO A 209 -6.65 -1.19 5.21
C PRO A 209 -7.48 -1.19 6.50
N LEU A 210 -8.40 -2.15 6.65
CA LEU A 210 -9.22 -2.27 7.86
C LEU A 210 -8.38 -2.61 9.09
N ALA A 211 -7.41 -3.52 8.95
CA ALA A 211 -6.48 -3.86 10.03
C ALA A 211 -5.67 -2.63 10.46
N PHE A 212 -5.18 -1.85 9.50
CA PHE A 212 -4.48 -0.60 9.79
C PHE A 212 -5.39 0.43 10.50
N LEU A 213 -6.62 0.64 10.02
CA LEU A 213 -7.60 1.53 10.66
C LEU A 213 -7.93 1.06 12.09
N SER A 214 -8.08 -0.24 12.29
CA SER A 214 -8.30 -0.83 13.61
C SER A 214 -7.14 -0.56 14.58
N ASP A 215 -5.90 -0.63 14.11
CA ASP A 215 -4.73 -0.28 14.93
C ASP A 215 -4.74 1.21 15.31
N ILE A 216 -5.08 2.09 14.37
CA ILE A 216 -5.19 3.54 14.60
C ILE A 216 -6.26 3.88 15.65
N PHE A 217 -7.45 3.27 15.53
CA PHE A 217 -8.53 3.48 16.50
C PHE A 217 -8.13 2.94 17.87
N TYR A 218 -7.57 1.74 17.93
CA TYR A 218 -7.06 1.18 19.18
C TYR A 218 -6.02 2.11 19.84
N TRP A 219 -5.05 2.63 19.11
CA TRP A 219 -4.06 3.55 19.67
C TRP A 219 -4.66 4.87 20.13
N THR A 220 -5.69 5.35 19.45
CA THR A 220 -6.40 6.58 19.82
C THR A 220 -7.18 6.38 21.10
N ASP A 221 -7.99 5.34 21.18
CA ASP A 221 -8.87 5.06 22.33
C ASP A 221 -8.07 4.75 23.60
N ASN A 222 -6.87 4.17 23.46
CA ASN A 222 -6.02 3.78 24.57
C ASN A 222 -4.89 4.78 24.88
N ASN A 223 -4.89 5.98 24.28
CA ASN A 223 -3.80 6.96 24.42
C ASN A 223 -2.40 6.36 24.20
N HIS A 224 -2.29 5.41 23.28
CA HIS A 224 -1.04 4.69 23.04
C HIS A 224 -0.02 5.64 22.40
N PRO A 225 1.25 5.67 22.86
CA PRO A 225 2.25 6.64 22.38
C PRO A 225 2.51 6.54 20.87
N PHE A 226 2.27 5.38 20.27
CA PHE A 226 2.39 5.17 18.84
C PHE A 226 1.43 6.06 18.01
N ASN A 227 0.28 6.46 18.56
CA ASN A 227 -0.63 7.40 17.90
C ASN A 227 0.06 8.74 17.62
N LYS A 228 0.80 9.27 18.61
CA LYS A 228 1.58 10.50 18.45
C LYS A 228 2.69 10.31 17.42
N SER A 229 3.38 9.17 17.45
CA SER A 229 4.47 8.87 16.51
C SER A 229 3.97 8.81 15.08
N ILE A 230 2.90 8.06 14.78
CA ILE A 230 2.39 7.94 13.41
C ILE A 230 1.82 9.27 12.90
N LYS A 231 1.16 10.05 13.76
CA LYS A 231 0.66 11.39 13.40
C LYS A 231 1.79 12.36 13.06
N SER A 232 2.89 12.32 13.81
CA SER A 232 4.01 13.26 13.64
C SER A 232 4.98 12.85 12.52
N PHE A 233 5.10 11.54 12.27
CA PHE A 233 6.12 10.98 11.40
C PHE A 233 5.54 10.14 10.25
N LEU A 234 4.29 10.35 9.86
CA LEU A 234 3.58 9.55 8.83
C LEU A 234 4.45 9.21 7.62
N VAL A 235 5.13 10.20 7.05
CA VAL A 235 5.97 10.06 5.85
C VAL A 235 7.13 9.06 5.98
N HIS A 236 7.53 8.70 7.20
CA HIS A 236 8.61 7.75 7.46
C HIS A 236 8.16 6.29 7.29
N PHE A 237 6.85 6.03 7.32
CA PHE A 237 6.28 4.70 7.12
C PHE A 237 6.09 4.39 5.63
N ASN A 238 7.17 4.46 4.86
CA ASN A 238 7.13 4.44 3.39
C ASN A 238 7.81 3.20 2.80
N ASP A 239 7.04 2.42 2.04
CA ASP A 239 7.44 1.24 1.28
C ASP A 239 8.16 1.57 -0.04
N TYR A 240 8.12 2.83 -0.49
CA TYR A 240 8.80 3.25 -1.72
C TYR A 240 10.29 2.92 -1.75
N TYR A 241 10.98 3.00 -0.62
CA TYR A 241 12.40 2.70 -0.56
C TYR A 241 12.70 1.23 -0.89
N VAL A 242 11.84 0.31 -0.43
CA VAL A 242 11.92 -1.11 -0.72
C VAL A 242 11.66 -1.35 -2.21
N GLU A 243 10.58 -0.77 -2.76
CA GLU A 243 10.23 -0.93 -4.17
C GLU A 243 11.26 -0.30 -5.13
N ASN A 244 11.84 0.82 -4.73
CA ASN A 244 12.92 1.45 -5.47
C ASN A 244 14.18 0.58 -5.44
N MET A 245 14.51 -0.01 -4.29
CA MET A 245 15.65 -0.93 -4.18
C MET A 245 15.45 -2.17 -5.06
N HIS A 246 14.27 -2.79 -5.01
CA HIS A 246 13.91 -3.89 -5.91
C HIS A 246 14.03 -3.49 -7.39
N SER A 247 13.63 -2.28 -7.74
CA SER A 247 13.72 -1.76 -9.11
C SER A 247 15.16 -1.55 -9.56
N ARG A 248 16.03 -1.04 -8.67
CA ARG A 248 17.47 -0.93 -8.95
C ARG A 248 18.08 -2.31 -9.16
N ILE A 249 17.85 -3.26 -8.25
CA ILE A 249 18.38 -4.63 -8.37
C ILE A 249 17.96 -5.25 -9.71
N ARG A 250 16.68 -5.16 -10.08
CA ARG A 250 16.17 -5.65 -11.37
C ARG A 250 16.79 -5.00 -12.61
N ALA A 251 17.33 -3.78 -12.49
CA ALA A 251 17.99 -3.11 -13.61
C ALA A 251 19.41 -3.64 -13.85
N TYR A 252 20.04 -4.24 -12.84
CA TYR A 252 21.39 -4.82 -12.91
C TYR A 252 21.39 -6.35 -12.95
N THR A 253 20.23 -6.99 -12.82
CA THR A 253 20.08 -8.45 -12.92
C THR A 253 19.26 -8.85 -14.14
N THR A 254 19.37 -10.11 -14.53
CA THR A 254 18.59 -10.68 -15.64
C THR A 254 17.69 -11.80 -15.13
N LYS A 255 16.77 -12.27 -15.97
CA LYS A 255 15.93 -13.43 -15.66
C LYS A 255 16.72 -14.74 -15.48
N TYR A 256 18.00 -14.74 -15.84
CA TYR A 256 18.91 -15.89 -15.69
C TYR A 256 19.89 -15.71 -14.54
N SER A 257 19.86 -14.57 -13.84
CA SER A 257 20.74 -14.32 -12.71
C SER A 257 20.44 -15.30 -11.58
N THR A 258 21.50 -15.91 -11.03
CA THR A 258 21.37 -16.81 -9.89
C THR A 258 21.08 -16.04 -8.60
N THR A 259 20.58 -16.73 -7.58
CA THR A 259 20.33 -16.15 -6.25
C THR A 259 21.55 -15.42 -5.70
N ASP A 260 22.73 -16.02 -5.79
CA ASP A 260 23.98 -15.45 -5.28
C ASP A 260 24.41 -14.20 -6.05
N GLU A 261 24.19 -14.17 -7.37
CA GLU A 261 24.42 -12.98 -8.19
C GLU A 261 23.49 -11.84 -7.78
N ILE A 262 22.20 -12.13 -7.58
CA ILE A 262 21.22 -11.13 -7.17
C ILE A 262 21.57 -10.57 -5.78
N ILE A 263 21.94 -11.43 -4.82
CA ILE A 263 22.37 -11.00 -3.48
C ILE A 263 23.61 -10.10 -3.58
N ARG A 264 24.60 -10.50 -4.37
CA ARG A 264 25.83 -9.74 -4.56
C ARG A 264 25.54 -8.35 -5.14
N GLU A 265 24.74 -8.28 -6.20
CA GLU A 265 24.34 -7.01 -6.80
C GLU A 265 23.54 -6.14 -5.83
N ALA A 266 22.62 -6.73 -5.06
CA ALA A 266 21.87 -6.01 -4.03
C ALA A 266 22.80 -5.36 -3.00
N LEU A 267 23.83 -6.06 -2.54
CA LEU A 267 24.81 -5.53 -1.57
C LEU A 267 25.71 -4.44 -2.16
N VAL A 268 26.04 -4.50 -3.45
CA VAL A 268 26.78 -3.44 -4.14
C VAL A 268 25.90 -2.19 -4.27
N ILE A 269 24.68 -2.35 -4.77
CA ILE A 269 23.70 -1.26 -4.95
C ILE A 269 23.32 -0.64 -3.60
N GLY A 270 23.23 -1.44 -2.54
CA GLY A 270 22.86 -0.99 -1.20
C GLY A 270 23.92 -0.10 -0.52
N LYS A 271 25.15 -0.10 -1.04
CA LYS A 271 26.24 0.79 -0.60
C LYS A 271 26.33 2.09 -1.41
N LEU A 272 25.58 2.20 -2.52
CA LEU A 272 25.52 3.35 -3.45
C LEU A 272 24.29 4.24 -3.19
#